data_AF-A0A482VLJ6-F1
#
_entry.id   AF-A0A482VLJ6-F1
#
_cell.length_a   1.000
_cell.length_b   1.000
_cell.length_c   1.000
_cell.angle_alpha   90.00
_cell.angle_beta   90.00
_cell.angle_gamma   90.00
#
_symmetry.space_group_name_H-M   'P 1'
#
loop_
_entity.id
_entity.type
_entity.pdbx_description
1 polymer ?
#
loop_
_entity_poly.entity_id
_entity_poly.type
_entity_poly.pdbx_seq_one_letter_code
_entity_poly.pdbx_strand_id
1 'polypeptide(L)'
;MSYMKKHLTSPDKIIDAFGNFFQHQILNTLFIIGFNENEVINALKQIKPKCTVGSDGVSAFLIKDYACAFASPLTTIINLSIKTSIFPDV
;
A
#
# COMPACT_ATOMS: atom_id res chain seq x y z
N MET A 1 16.78 25.42 26.63
CA MET A 1 17.03 24.10 26.02
C MET A 1 18.42 24.14 25.37
N SER A 2 19.47 23.69 26.06
CA SER A 2 20.85 23.76 25.56
C SER A 2 21.16 22.48 24.78
N TYR A 3 21.35 22.60 23.46
CA TYR A 3 21.78 21.47 22.64
C TYR A 3 23.29 21.30 22.77
N MET A 4 23.73 20.27 23.49
CA MET A 4 25.13 19.85 23.46
C MET A 4 25.44 19.26 22.08
N LYS A 5 26.15 20.03 21.24
CA LYS A 5 26.82 19.51 20.03
C LYS A 5 27.93 18.54 20.47
N LYS A 6 27.62 17.25 20.59
CA LYS A 6 28.66 16.22 20.63
C LYS A 6 29.29 16.15 19.24
N HIS A 7 30.46 16.77 19.08
CA HIS A 7 31.27 16.61 17.87
C HIS A 7 31.71 15.14 17.78
N LEU A 8 31.21 14.43 16.78
CA LEU A 8 31.64 13.07 16.45
C LEU A 8 32.97 13.18 15.69
N THR A 9 34.09 13.10 16.40
CA THR A 9 35.44 13.30 15.84
C THR A 9 36.23 12.01 15.61
N SER A 10 35.80 10.89 16.19
CA SER A 10 36.45 9.59 16.01
C SER A 10 35.71 8.76 14.94
N PRO A 11 36.40 8.16 13.97
CA PRO A 11 35.81 7.37 12.88
C PRO A 11 34.83 6.29 13.37
N ASP A 12 35.15 5.59 14.45
CA ASP A 12 34.33 4.49 14.98
C ASP A 12 32.95 4.97 15.46
N LYS A 13 32.91 6.12 16.14
CA LYS A 13 31.65 6.72 16.62
C LYS A 13 30.77 7.22 15.47
N ILE A 14 31.39 7.61 14.36
CA ILE A 14 30.68 8.02 13.14
C ILE A 14 30.04 6.78 12.51
N ILE A 15 30.82 5.70 12.34
CA ILE A 15 30.36 4.43 11.77
C ILE A 15 29.21 3.84 12.60
N ASP A 16 29.33 3.84 13.93
CA ASP A 16 28.28 3.35 14.83
C ASP A 16 27.01 4.21 14.78
N ALA A 17 27.14 5.53 14.69
CA ALA A 17 25.99 6.42 14.58
C ALA A 17 25.24 6.22 13.26
N PHE A 18 25.98 6.07 12.15
CA PHE A 18 25.37 5.75 10.85
C PHE A 18 24.76 4.35 10.83
N GLY A 19 25.44 3.34 11.38
CA GLY A 19 24.93 1.98 11.49
C GLY A 19 23.60 1.94 12.23
N ASN A 20 23.52 2.60 13.40
CA ASN A 20 22.28 2.70 14.17
C ASN A 20 21.17 3.47 13.44
N PHE A 21 21.52 4.54 12.71
CA PHE A 21 20.55 5.32 11.92
C PHE A 21 19.91 4.48 10.81
N PHE A 22 20.72 3.75 10.04
CA PHE A 22 20.21 2.88 8.97
C PHE A 22 19.45 1.66 9.53
N GLN A 23 19.91 1.09 10.64
CA GLN A 23 19.21 -0.02 11.31
C GLN A 23 17.79 0.38 11.75
N HIS A 24 17.62 1.60 12.25
CA HIS A 24 16.30 2.12 12.65
C HIS A 24 15.41 2.44 11.45
N GLN A 25 15.98 2.82 10.30
CA GLN A 25 15.20 3.05 9.08
C GLN A 25 14.68 1.74 8.45
N ILE A 26 15.45 0.65 8.49
CA ILE A 26 15.04 -0.64 7.91
C ILE A 26 13.77 -1.18 8.58
N LEU A 27 13.58 -0.92 9.89
CA LEU A 27 12.37 -1.35 10.62
C LEU A 27 11.09 -0.64 10.16
N ASN A 28 11.19 0.50 9.47
CA ASN A 28 10.04 1.27 8.97
C ASN A 28 9.74 1.02 7.49
N THR A 29 10.21 -0.10 6.94
CA THR A 29 9.96 -0.44 5.54
C THR A 29 8.53 -0.95 5.36
N LEU A 30 7.78 -0.34 4.45
CA LEU A 30 6.43 -0.75 4.11
C LEU A 30 6.47 -1.91 3.12
N PHE A 31 6.00 -3.08 3.55
CA PHE A 31 5.89 -4.26 2.69
C PHE A 31 4.44 -4.47 2.27
N ILE A 32 4.20 -4.59 0.96
CA ILE A 32 2.91 -5.01 0.42
C ILE A 32 2.95 -6.52 0.20
N ILE A 33 2.41 -7.24 1.16
CA ILE A 33 2.04 -8.65 1.05
C ILE A 33 0.63 -8.67 0.45
N GLY A 34 0.46 -9.25 -0.73
CA GLY A 34 -0.77 -9.14 -1.54
C GLY A 34 -2.08 -9.42 -0.78
N PHE A 35 -3.20 -9.05 -1.40
CA PHE A 35 -4.52 -9.05 -0.78
C PHE A 35 -5.25 -10.39 -0.92
N ASN A 36 -6.15 -10.68 0.02
CA ASN A 36 -7.12 -11.78 -0.08
C ASN A 36 -8.51 -11.29 -0.52
N GLU A 37 -9.40 -12.22 -0.88
CA GLU A 37 -10.75 -11.89 -1.36
C GLU A 37 -11.60 -11.16 -0.31
N ASN A 38 -11.46 -11.49 0.98
CA ASN A 38 -12.24 -10.83 2.04
C ASN A 38 -11.86 -9.35 2.20
N GLU A 39 -10.57 -9.03 2.07
CA GLU A 39 -10.07 -7.64 2.08
C GLU A 39 -10.64 -6.87 0.89
N VAL A 40 -10.66 -7.47 -0.29
CA VAL A 40 -11.25 -6.86 -1.50
C VAL A 40 -12.76 -6.68 -1.34
N ILE A 41 -13.50 -7.67 -0.84
CA ILE A 41 -14.94 -7.54 -0.56
C ILE A 41 -15.21 -6.40 0.40
N ASN A 42 -14.43 -6.29 1.48
CA ASN A 42 -14.57 -5.23 2.46
C ASN A 42 -14.31 -3.85 1.82
N ALA A 43 -13.30 -3.74 0.96
CA ALA A 43 -13.02 -2.51 0.21
C ALA A 43 -14.18 -2.16 -0.75
N LEU A 44 -14.71 -3.12 -1.50
CA LEU A 44 -15.85 -2.91 -2.41
C LEU A 44 -17.11 -2.45 -1.66
N LYS A 45 -17.37 -3.01 -0.47
CA LYS A 45 -18.50 -2.61 0.38
C LYS A 45 -18.38 -1.19 0.96
N GLN A 46 -17.17 -0.63 1.02
CA GLN A 46 -16.94 0.75 1.46
C GLN A 46 -17.15 1.78 0.36
N ILE A 47 -17.31 1.36 -0.90
CA ILE A 47 -17.61 2.26 -2.02
C ILE A 47 -18.93 3.00 -1.75
N LYS A 48 -18.95 4.31 -2.04
CA LYS A 48 -20.18 5.10 -1.99
C LYS A 48 -21.10 4.64 -3.14
N PRO A 49 -22.32 4.15 -2.85
CA PRO A 49 -23.23 3.65 -3.87
C PRO A 49 -23.79 4.82 -4.68
N LYS A 50 -23.03 5.27 -5.69
CA LYS A 50 -23.46 6.30 -6.62
C LYS A 50 -23.99 5.64 -7.89
N CYS A 51 -25.06 6.18 -8.44
CA CYS A 51 -25.60 5.76 -9.74
C CYS A 51 -24.82 6.36 -10.93
N THR A 52 -23.88 7.27 -10.67
CA THR A 52 -22.97 7.78 -11.70
C THR A 52 -22.11 6.65 -12.22
N VAL A 53 -22.01 6.54 -13.55
CA VAL A 53 -21.24 5.51 -14.24
C VAL A 53 -19.81 6.00 -14.53
N GLY A 54 -18.86 5.06 -14.52
CA GLY A 54 -17.50 5.29 -14.99
C GLY A 54 -17.41 5.37 -16.52
N SER A 55 -16.18 5.43 -17.04
CA SER A 55 -15.91 5.34 -18.49
C SER A 55 -16.32 3.99 -19.10
N ASP A 56 -16.46 2.96 -18.26
CA ASP A 56 -16.90 1.61 -18.58
C ASP A 56 -18.44 1.46 -18.63
N GLY A 57 -19.20 2.50 -18.28
CA GLY A 57 -20.65 2.43 -18.18
C GLY A 57 -21.17 1.65 -16.97
N VAL A 58 -20.30 1.23 -16.04
CA VAL A 58 -20.68 0.50 -14.83
C VAL A 58 -20.83 1.48 -13.66
N SER A 59 -21.91 1.36 -12.90
CA SER A 59 -22.14 2.22 -11.74
C SER A 59 -21.44 1.67 -10.48
N ALA A 60 -20.98 2.58 -9.62
CA ALA A 60 -20.39 2.22 -8.33
C ALA A 60 -21.36 1.45 -7.41
N PHE A 61 -22.67 1.68 -7.59
CA PHE A 61 -23.72 0.91 -6.93
C PHE A 61 -23.68 -0.58 -7.32
N LEU A 62 -23.58 -0.90 -8.61
CA LEU A 62 -23.50 -2.30 -9.07
C LEU A 62 -22.23 -3.00 -8.56
N ILE A 63 -21.09 -2.31 -8.61
CA ILE A 63 -19.82 -2.87 -8.11
C ILE A 63 -19.95 -3.25 -6.62
N LYS A 64 -20.62 -2.40 -5.84
CA LYS A 64 -20.86 -2.64 -4.41
C LYS A 64 -21.81 -3.82 -4.16
N ASP A 65 -22.94 -3.86 -4.86
CA ASP A 65 -23.96 -4.91 -4.69
C ASP A 65 -23.46 -6.29 -5.11
N TYR A 66 -22.64 -6.33 -6.17
CA TYR A 66 -22.04 -7.55 -6.69
C TYR A 66 -20.60 -7.78 -6.19
N ALA A 67 -20.24 -7.20 -5.03
CA ALA A 67 -18.89 -7.28 -4.49
C ALA A 67 -18.33 -8.71 -4.42
N CYS A 68 -19.15 -9.69 -4.04
CA CYS A 68 -18.73 -11.10 -3.97
C CYS A 68 -18.39 -11.68 -5.36
N ALA A 69 -19.12 -11.28 -6.42
CA ALA A 69 -18.86 -11.74 -7.78
C ALA A 69 -17.57 -11.13 -8.35
N PHE A 70 -17.27 -9.88 -7.97
CA PHE A 70 -16.06 -9.19 -8.39
C PHE A 70 -14.82 -9.51 -7.55
N ALA A 71 -14.99 -10.04 -6.33
CA ALA A 71 -13.90 -10.26 -5.39
C ALA A 71 -12.75 -11.10 -6.00
N SER A 72 -13.07 -12.30 -6.49
CA SER A 72 -12.06 -13.23 -7.02
C SER A 72 -11.27 -12.68 -8.22
N PRO A 73 -11.91 -12.16 -9.30
CA PRO A 73 -11.16 -11.59 -10.41
C PRO A 73 -10.37 -10.34 -10.01
N LEU A 74 -10.92 -9.46 -9.16
CA LEU A 74 -10.21 -8.25 -8.72
C LEU A 74 -9.02 -8.58 -7.82
N THR A 75 -9.14 -9.54 -6.91
CA THR A 75 -8.00 -10.01 -6.09
C THR A 75 -6.87 -10.51 -6.99
N THR A 76 -7.19 -11.25 -8.04
CA THR A 76 -6.20 -11.76 -9.00
C THR A 76 -5.50 -10.62 -9.73
N ILE A 77 -6.26 -9.66 -10.27
CA ILE A 77 -5.71 -8.50 -10.99
C ILE A 77 -4.84 -7.65 -10.07
N ILE A 78 -5.32 -7.29 -8.88
CA ILE A 78 -4.60 -6.44 -7.92
C ILE A 78 -3.27 -7.09 -7.52
N ASN A 79 -3.30 -8.38 -7.18
CA ASN A 79 -2.08 -9.09 -6.77
C ASN A 79 -1.09 -9.26 -7.93
N LEU A 80 -1.60 -9.46 -9.15
CA LEU A 80 -0.76 -9.51 -10.34
C LEU A 80 -0.10 -8.15 -10.58
N SER A 81 -0.84 -7.05 -10.43
CA SER A 81 -0.31 -5.70 -10.60
C SER A 81 0.78 -5.36 -9.59
N ILE A 82 0.60 -5.71 -8.31
CA ILE A 82 1.65 -5.54 -7.29
C ILE A 82 2.88 -6.38 -7.62
N LYS A 83 2.68 -7.66 -7.99
CA LYS A 83 3.77 -8.59 -8.26
C LYS A 83 4.58 -8.22 -9.50
N THR A 84 3.92 -7.74 -10.54
CA THR A 84 4.55 -7.47 -11.85
C THR A 84 4.91 -6.00 -12.05
N SER A 85 4.42 -5.11 -11.19
CA SER A 85 4.50 -3.65 -11.39
C SER A 85 3.86 -3.18 -12.71
N ILE A 86 2.85 -3.90 -13.20
CA ILE A 86 2.08 -3.58 -14.41
C ILE A 86 0.63 -3.33 -14.03
N PHE A 87 0.06 -2.21 -14.50
CA PHE A 87 -1.31 -1.79 -14.20
C PHE A 87 -2.15 -1.75 -15.48
N PRO A 88 -3.48 -1.91 -15.39
CA PRO A 88 -4.35 -1.75 -16.55
C PRO A 88 -4.20 -0.36 -17.16
N ASP A 89 -4.09 -0.31 -18.49
CA ASP A 89 -4.19 0.96 -19.23
C ASP A 89 -5.66 1.46 -19.20
N VAL A 90 -5.83 2.78 -19.21
CA VAL A 90 -7.14 3.45 -19.20
C VAL A 90 -7.85 3.43 -20.55
#